data_AF-A0A9Q1ZBZ2-F1
#
_entry.id   AF-A0A9Q1ZBZ2-F1
#
_cell.length_a   1.000
_cell.length_b   1.000
_cell.length_c   1.000
_cell.angle_alpha   90.00
_cell.angle_beta   90.00
_cell.angle_gamma   90.00
#
_symmetry.space_group_name_H-M   'P 1'
#
loop_
_entity.id
_entity.type
_entity.pdbx_description
1 polymer ?
#
loop_
_entity_poly.entity_id
_entity_poly.type
_entity_poly.pdbx_seq_one_letter_code
_entity_poly.pdbx_strand_id
1 'polypeptide(L)' 'MKKYTIDEIMDLKEVADKYNLNLNTLRSICNNASHGLIQGVDYRRAGRVWLITKDAVKKIIENTKNS' A
#
# COMPACT_ATOMS: atom_id res chain seq x y z
N MET A 1 -7.45 14.96 10.74
CA MET A 1 -6.76 13.66 10.69
C MET A 1 -7.77 12.62 10.24
N LYS A 2 -7.54 11.91 9.13
CA LYS A 2 -8.47 10.88 8.64
C LYS A 2 -8.48 9.72 9.64
N LYS A 3 -9.65 9.26 10.07
CA LYS A 3 -9.79 8.07 10.93
C LYS A 3 -9.88 6.86 10.01
N TYR A 4 -9.06 5.85 10.26
CA TYR A 4 -9.13 4.56 9.58
C TYR A 4 -9.62 3.50 10.57
N THR A 5 -10.47 2.59 10.12
CA THR A 5 -10.76 1.37 10.88
C THR A 5 -9.64 0.35 10.65
N ILE A 6 -9.49 -0.62 11.56
CA ILE A 6 -8.45 -1.66 11.43
C ILE A 6 -8.65 -2.44 10.12
N ASP A 7 -9.89 -2.69 9.73
CA ASP A 7 -10.23 -3.41 8.50
C ASP A 7 -9.79 -2.67 7.22
N GLU A 8 -9.48 -1.37 7.29
CA GLU A 8 -9.03 -0.57 6.15
C GLU A 8 -7.51 -0.55 5.97
N ILE A 9 -6.77 -1.12 6.91
CA ILE A 9 -5.31 -1.18 6.91
C ILE A 9 -4.90 -2.63 6.73
N MET A 10 -3.94 -2.87 5.84
CA MET A 10 -3.38 -4.19 5.58
C MET A 10 -1.85 -4.10 5.56
N ASP A 11 -1.18 -5.20 5.83
CA ASP A 11 0.24 -5.32 5.51
C ASP A 11 0.46 -5.65 4.02
N LEU A 12 1.70 -5.47 3.52
CA LEU A 12 1.98 -5.72 2.10
C LEU A 12 1.82 -7.19 1.70
N LYS A 13 1.95 -8.14 2.63
CA LYS A 13 1.78 -9.56 2.34
C LYS A 13 0.30 -9.87 2.16
N GLU A 14 -0.56 -9.39 3.04
CA GLU A 14 -2.01 -9.47 2.90
C GLU A 14 -2.48 -8.85 1.57
N VAL A 15 -1.89 -7.73 1.17
CA VAL A 15 -2.19 -7.09 -0.12
C VAL A 15 -1.70 -7.94 -1.29
N ALA A 16 -0.47 -8.47 -1.22
CA ALA A 16 0.07 -9.34 -2.25
C ALA A 16 -0.82 -10.57 -2.48
N ASP A 17 -1.20 -11.24 -1.40
CA ASP A 17 -2.03 -12.45 -1.43
C ASP A 17 -3.45 -12.14 -1.93
N LYS A 18 -4.07 -11.05 -1.44
CA LYS A 18 -5.46 -10.69 -1.76
C LYS A 18 -5.66 -10.15 -3.17
N TYR A 19 -4.70 -9.37 -3.68
CA TYR A 19 -4.81 -8.70 -4.97
C TYR A 19 -3.91 -9.35 -6.04
N ASN A 20 -3.27 -10.47 -5.72
CA ASN A 20 -2.31 -11.17 -6.59
C ASN A 20 -1.21 -10.23 -7.11
N LEU A 21 -0.67 -9.39 -6.23
CA LEU A 21 0.38 -8.41 -6.53
C LEU A 21 1.74 -8.91 -6.06
N ASN A 22 2.80 -8.54 -6.77
CA ASN A 22 4.15 -8.91 -6.36
C ASN A 22 4.59 -8.11 -5.12
N LEU A 23 4.95 -8.83 -4.05
CA LEU A 23 5.38 -8.24 -2.78
C LEU A 23 6.62 -7.33 -2.92
N ASN A 24 7.57 -7.70 -3.78
CA ASN A 24 8.77 -6.90 -4.02
C ASN A 24 8.43 -5.59 -4.73
N THR A 25 7.47 -5.63 -5.66
CA THR A 25 6.94 -4.42 -6.31
C THR A 25 6.27 -3.51 -5.28
N LEU A 26 5.40 -4.04 -4.43
CA LEU A 26 4.76 -3.26 -3.35
C LEU A 26 5.79 -2.62 -2.39
N ARG A 27 6.84 -3.36 -2.02
CA ARG A 27 7.94 -2.82 -1.20
C ARG A 27 8.69 -1.70 -1.92
N SER A 28 8.99 -1.89 -3.21
CA SER A 28 9.66 -0.88 -4.03
C SER A 28 8.84 0.40 -4.11
N ILE A 29 7.52 0.27 -4.33
CA ILE A 29 6.59 1.40 -4.37
C ILE A 29 6.60 2.18 -3.04
N CYS A 30 6.49 1.48 -1.91
CA CYS A 30 6.52 2.10 -0.60
C CYS A 30 7.87 2.78 -0.28
N ASN A 31 8.98 2.14 -0.66
CA ASN A 31 10.32 2.68 -0.44
C ASN A 31 10.59 3.93 -1.28
N ASN A 32 10.10 3.95 -2.53
CA ASN A 32 10.33 5.04 -3.48
C ASN A 32 9.25 6.12 -3.46
N ALA A 33 8.20 5.96 -2.64
CA ALA A 33 7.02 6.84 -2.61
C ALA A 33 6.41 7.08 -4.01
N SER A 34 6.29 6.02 -4.81
CA SER A 34 5.77 6.10 -6.18
C SER A 34 4.24 5.97 -6.24
N HIS A 35 3.65 6.15 -7.44
CA HIS A 35 2.20 6.11 -7.67
C HIS A 35 1.38 7.16 -6.91
N GLY A 36 2.01 8.29 -6.55
CA GLY A 36 1.34 9.40 -5.87
C GLY A 36 0.92 9.08 -4.43
N LEU A 37 1.59 8.10 -3.80
CA LEU A 37 1.33 7.73 -2.41
C LEU A 37 2.05 8.66 -1.43
N ILE A 38 1.38 8.99 -0.34
CA ILE A 38 1.90 9.88 0.70
C ILE A 38 2.22 9.08 1.97
N GLN A 39 3.48 9.06 2.38
CA GLN A 39 3.91 8.41 3.63
C GLN A 39 3.24 9.08 4.85
N GLY A 40 2.74 8.28 5.78
CA GLY A 40 2.00 8.72 6.96
C GLY A 40 0.50 8.94 6.72
N VAL A 41 0.04 8.91 5.47
CA VAL A 41 -1.37 9.00 5.10
C VAL A 41 -1.83 7.71 4.41
N ASP A 42 -1.19 7.38 3.29
CA ASP A 42 -1.54 6.23 2.46
C ASP A 42 -0.89 4.95 2.97
N TYR A 43 0.34 5.06 3.47
CA TYR A 43 1.14 3.95 3.97
C TYR A 43 2.13 4.41 5.05
N ARG A 44 2.56 3.50 5.92
CA ARG A 44 3.59 3.77 6.93
C ARG A 44 4.34 2.50 7.30
N ARG A 45 5.57 2.66 7.79
CA ARG A 45 6.33 1.55 8.35
C ARG A 45 5.99 1.38 9.84
N ALA A 46 5.66 0.16 10.24
CA ALA A 46 5.44 -0.24 11.63
C ALA A 46 6.45 -1.34 11.98
N GLY A 47 7.60 -0.93 12.54
CA GLY A 47 8.71 -1.85 12.81
C GLY A 47 9.26 -2.50 11.54
N ARG A 48 9.05 -3.83 11.40
CA ARG A 48 9.51 -4.62 10.25
C ARG A 48 8.50 -4.73 9.11
N VAL A 49 7.26 -4.33 9.33
CA VAL A 49 6.19 -4.41 8.33
C VAL A 49 5.84 -3.02 7.79
N TRP A 50 5.32 -3.01 6.58
CA TRP A 50 4.70 -1.84 5.97
C TRP A 50 3.20 -2.02 6.05
N LEU A 51 2.52 -1.02 6.60
CA LEU A 51 1.07 -0.92 6.64
C LEU A 51 0.62 0.01 5.53
N ILE A 52 -0.42 -0.38 4.81
CA ILE A 52 -0.98 0.37 3.70
C ILE A 52 -2.49 0.38 3.78
N THR A 53 -3.11 1.49 3.40
CA THR A 53 -4.57 1.62 3.38
C THR A 53 -5.15 0.97 2.13
N LYS A 54 -6.38 0.47 2.21
CA LYS A 54 -7.13 -0.05 1.04
C LYS A 54 -7.19 0.97 -0.10
N ASP A 55 -7.35 2.25 0.21
CA ASP A 55 -7.39 3.32 -0.80
C ASP A 55 -6.05 3.47 -1.53
N ALA A 56 -4.94 3.39 -0.81
CA ALA A 56 -3.61 3.41 -1.42
C ALA A 56 -3.37 2.21 -2.33
N VAL A 57 -3.84 1.02 -1.94
CA VAL A 57 -3.77 -0.17 -2.80
C VAL A 57 -4.55 0.02 -4.09
N LYS A 58 -5.75 0.62 -4.04
CA LYS A 58 -6.52 0.94 -5.25
C LYS A 58 -5.75 1.86 -6.19
N LYS A 59 -5.12 2.92 -5.66
CA LYS A 59 -4.25 3.81 -6.45
C LYS A 59 -3.13 3.04 -7.15
N ILE A 60 -2.46 2.11 -6.45
CA ILE A 60 -1.42 1.26 -7.05
C ILE A 60 -2.00 0.48 -8.23
N ILE A 61 -3.10 -0.23 -8.03
CA ILE A 61 -3.73 -1.07 -9.06
C ILE A 61 -4.15 -0.24 -10.28
N GLU A 62 -4.74 0.93 -10.07
CA GLU A 62 -5.15 1.84 -11.15
C GLU A 62 -3.94 2.32 -11.97
N ASN A 63 -2.84 2.69 -11.31
CA ASN A 63 -1.63 3.09 -12.01
C ASN A 63 -0.95 1.93 -12.74
N THR A 64 -0.94 0.72 -12.16
CA THR A 64 -0.37 -0.47 -12.81
C THR A 64 -1.16 -0.90 -14.04
N LYS A 65 -2.48 -0.68 -14.09
CA LYS A 65 -3.30 -0.97 -15.29
C LYS A 65 -3.10 0.05 -16.42
N ASN A 66 -2.65 1.25 -16.09
CA ASN A 66 -2.44 2.35 -17.04
C ASN A 66 -0.98 2.49 -17.51
N SER A 67 -0.08 1.59 -17.08
CA SER A 67 1.33 1.51 -17.50
C SER A 67 1.56 0.30 -18.40
#